data_AF-A0A9D1A492-F1
#
_entry.id   AF-A0A9D1A492-F1
#
_cell.length_a   1.000
_cell.length_b   1.000
_cell.length_c   1.000
_cell.angle_alpha   90.00
_cell.angle_beta   90.00
_cell.angle_gamma   90.00
#
_symmetry.space_group_name_H-M   'P 1'
#
loop_
_entity.id
_entity.type
_entity.pdbx_description
1 polymer ?
#
loop_
_entity_poly.entity_id
_entity_poly.type
_entity_poly.pdbx_seq_one_letter_code
_entity_poly.pdbx_strand_id
1 'polypeptide(L)'
;MNYMVCMPSQDQLSRENCEKIHNILARMSDKYRLNIVPEPVKTKRLSSPVYYRKYRIYKEIRERDGNSEAYLTPEEEAMILSVCRSPEEEELMKHCTYAYRYPASLVLKSFREEKRDRKR
;
A
#
# COMPACT_ATOMS: atom_id res chain seq x y z
N MET A 1 15.87 -9.64 -0.66
CA MET A 1 14.76 -9.94 0.27
C MET A 1 13.49 -9.37 -0.31
N ASN A 2 12.41 -10.15 -0.34
CA ASN A 2 11.16 -9.76 -0.95
C ASN A 2 10.36 -8.91 0.04
N TYR A 3 9.68 -7.87 -0.43
CA TYR A 3 8.84 -7.03 0.41
C TYR A 3 7.74 -6.36 -0.40
N MET A 4 6.65 -6.04 0.28
CA MET A 4 5.57 -5.24 -0.30
C MET A 4 5.91 -3.75 -0.14
N VAL A 5 5.57 -2.95 -1.13
CA VAL A 5 5.68 -1.49 -1.11
C VAL A 5 4.28 -0.92 -0.99
N CYS A 6 4.10 0.08 -0.14
CA CYS A 6 2.92 0.94 -0.11
C CYS A 6 3.38 2.39 -0.33
N MET A 7 2.75 3.09 -1.27
CA MET A 7 3.06 4.48 -1.59
C MET A 7 1.76 5.30 -1.69
N PRO A 8 1.64 6.44 -0.99
CA PRO A 8 0.50 7.34 -1.15
C PRO A 8 0.30 7.74 -2.62
N SER A 9 -0.95 7.80 -3.09
CA SER A 9 -1.23 8.29 -4.45
C SER A 9 -0.80 9.75 -4.61
N GLN A 10 -0.28 10.10 -5.78
CA GLN A 10 0.07 11.48 -6.11
C GLN A 10 -1.17 12.37 -6.20
N ASP A 11 -2.32 11.82 -6.57
CA ASP A 11 -3.58 12.57 -6.72
C ASP A 11 -4.16 13.01 -5.37
N GLN A 12 -3.85 12.28 -4.29
CA GLN A 12 -4.31 12.57 -2.93
C GLN A 12 -3.18 13.03 -2.01
N LEU A 13 -2.09 13.54 -2.58
CA LEU A 13 -0.86 13.88 -1.86
C LEU A 13 -1.04 15.15 -1.00
N SER A 14 -1.49 14.97 0.23
CA SER A 14 -1.51 15.99 1.28
C SER A 14 -0.69 15.54 2.49
N ARG A 15 -0.24 16.50 3.32
CA ARG A 15 0.45 16.19 4.57
C ARG A 15 -0.42 15.34 5.50
N GLU A 16 -1.68 15.73 5.64
CA GLU A 16 -2.66 15.03 6.47
C GLU A 16 -2.88 13.59 6.00
N ASN A 17 -3.02 13.36 4.70
CA ASN A 17 -3.18 12.02 4.14
C ASN A 17 -1.93 11.16 4.34
N CYS A 18 -0.73 11.74 4.17
CA CYS A 18 0.52 11.03 4.44
C CYS A 18 0.66 10.64 5.92
N GLU A 19 0.27 11.52 6.84
CA GLU A 19 0.25 11.24 8.28
C GLU A 19 -0.81 10.18 8.65
N LYS A 20 -2.00 10.22 8.04
CA LYS A 20 -3.02 9.17 8.19
C LYS A 20 -2.51 7.81 7.72
N ILE A 21 -1.92 7.73 6.53
CA ILE A 21 -1.32 6.49 6.00
C ILE A 21 -0.22 5.99 6.93
N HIS A 22 0.64 6.88 7.44
CA HIS A 22 1.67 6.52 8.41
C HIS A 22 1.06 5.85 9.66
N ASN A 23 0.01 6.46 10.23
CA ASN A 23 -0.66 5.96 11.42
C ASN A 23 -1.41 4.63 11.18
N ILE A 24 -1.97 4.42 9.98
CA ILE A 24 -2.58 3.15 9.59
C ILE A 24 -1.50 2.06 9.51
N LEU A 25 -0.38 2.34 8.85
CA LEU A 25 0.71 1.38 8.74
C LEU A 25 1.39 1.09 10.09
N ALA A 26 1.51 2.07 10.99
CA ALA A 26 1.99 1.84 12.35
C ALA A 26 1.08 0.83 13.10
N ARG A 27 -0.26 1.01 13.02
CA ARG A 27 -1.21 0.03 13.57
C ARG A 27 -1.07 -1.35 12.93
N MET A 28 -0.82 -1.41 11.62
CA MET A 28 -0.58 -2.67 10.92
C MET A 28 0.69 -3.37 11.41
N SER A 29 1.78 -2.60 11.58
CA SER A 29 3.03 -3.07 12.17
C SER A 29 2.80 -3.68 13.54
N ASP A 30 2.08 -2.98 14.43
CA ASP A 30 1.82 -3.45 15.79
C ASP A 30 0.92 -4.70 15.83
N LYS A 31 -0.18 -4.69 15.06
CA LYS A 31 -1.17 -5.78 15.05
C LYS A 31 -0.62 -7.08 14.46
N TYR A 32 0.16 -6.98 13.38
CA TYR A 32 0.67 -8.14 12.64
C TYR A 32 2.15 -8.42 12.89
N ARG A 33 2.81 -7.64 13.77
CA ARG A 33 4.24 -7.71 14.08
C ARG A 33 5.11 -7.65 12.83
N LEU A 34 4.71 -6.83 11.86
CA LEU A 34 5.39 -6.65 10.57
C LEU A 34 6.45 -5.57 10.71
N ASN A 35 7.63 -5.79 10.12
CA ASN A 35 8.62 -4.73 10.01
C ASN A 35 8.24 -3.80 8.84
N ILE A 36 7.85 -2.56 9.15
CA ILE A 36 7.49 -1.54 8.17
C ILE A 36 8.47 -0.37 8.24
N VAL A 37 9.22 -0.17 7.15
CA VAL A 37 10.26 0.86 7.08
C VAL A 37 9.82 1.99 6.14
N PRO A 38 9.59 3.22 6.65
CA PRO A 38 9.32 4.38 5.81
C PRO A 38 10.60 4.86 5.12
N GLU A 39 10.48 5.26 3.86
CA GLU A 39 11.57 5.80 3.05
C GLU A 39 11.15 7.03 2.27
N PRO A 40 12.02 8.04 2.12
CA PRO A 40 11.75 9.17 1.24
C PRO A 40 11.63 8.71 -0.21
N VAL A 41 10.62 9.21 -0.91
CA VAL A 41 10.50 8.98 -2.35
C VAL A 41 11.50 9.89 -3.07
N LYS A 42 12.46 9.29 -3.78
CA LYS A 42 13.44 10.02 -4.59
C LYS A 42 12.88 10.22 -6.00
N THR A 43 12.26 11.36 -6.26
CA THR A 43 11.84 11.73 -7.62
C THR A 43 12.97 12.49 -8.33
N LYS A 44 13.18 12.25 -9.64
CA LYS A 44 14.19 12.96 -10.46
C LYS A 44 13.89 14.46 -10.67
N ARG A 45 12.72 14.94 -10.24
CA ARG A 45 12.31 16.35 -10.27
C ARG A 45 12.25 16.89 -8.84
N LEU A 46 12.61 18.17 -8.70
CA LEU A 46 12.77 18.98 -7.48
C LEU A 46 12.06 18.47 -6.20
N SER A 47 12.82 18.49 -5.09
CA SER A 47 12.43 18.24 -3.69
C SER A 47 11.03 17.64 -3.49
N SER A 48 10.94 16.31 -3.53
CA SER A 48 9.75 15.63 -3.04
C SER A 48 9.46 16.07 -1.60
N PRO A 49 8.21 16.38 -1.22
CA PRO A 49 7.92 16.88 0.11
C PRO A 49 8.43 15.92 1.19
N VAL A 50 8.94 16.44 2.31
CA VAL A 50 9.55 15.64 3.40
C VAL A 50 8.57 14.62 3.99
N TYR A 51 7.27 14.92 3.91
CA TYR A 51 6.18 14.05 4.35
C TYR A 51 5.84 12.94 3.34
N TYR A 52 6.30 13.04 2.09
CA TYR A 52 6.01 12.04 1.06
C TYR A 52 6.99 10.86 1.16
N ARG A 53 6.47 9.74 1.69
CA ARG A 53 7.25 8.53 1.94
C ARG A 53 6.58 7.32 1.32
N LYS A 54 7.40 6.40 0.82
CA LYS A 54 7.00 5.03 0.52
C LYS A 54 7.35 4.14 1.70
N TYR A 55 6.65 3.03 1.84
CA TYR A 55 6.80 2.12 2.97
C TYR A 55 7.19 0.74 2.48
N ARG A 56 8.30 0.20 2.96
CA ARG A 56 8.66 -1.21 2.75
C ARG A 56 8.04 -2.03 3.86
N ILE A 57 7.19 -2.97 3.49
CA ILE A 57 6.48 -3.87 4.40
C ILE A 57 7.11 -5.25 4.21
N TYR A 58 7.95 -5.65 5.16
CA TYR A 58 8.61 -6.95 5.13
C TYR A 58 7.63 -8.03 5.58
N LYS A 59 7.15 -8.81 4.60
CA LYS A 59 6.28 -9.96 4.79
C LYS A 59 6.59 -11.02 3.74
N GLU A 60 6.13 -12.24 3.97
CA GLU A 60 6.20 -13.31 2.97
C GLU A 60 5.28 -13.00 1.78
N ILE A 61 5.85 -12.90 0.59
CA ILE A 61 5.09 -12.74 -0.66
C ILE A 61 4.87 -14.14 -1.23
N ARG A 62 3.62 -14.59 -1.23
CA ARG A 62 3.23 -15.85 -1.86
C ARG A 62 2.96 -15.60 -3.34
N GLU A 63 3.76 -16.20 -4.22
CA GLU A 63 3.48 -16.19 -5.66
C GLU A 63 2.24 -17.07 -5.92
N ARG A 64 1.25 -16.52 -6.64
CA ARG A 64 0.20 -17.35 -7.28
C ARG A 64 0.57 -17.48 -8.75
N ASP A 65 0.62 -18.72 -9.22
CA ASP A 65 0.84 -19.04 -10.62
C ASP A 65 -0.10 -18.26 -11.56
N GLY A 66 0.51 -17.55 -12.52
CA GLY A 66 0.01 -17.40 -13.89
C GLY A 66 -1.04 -16.33 -14.22
N ASN A 67 -1.80 -15.76 -13.28
CA ASN A 67 -2.84 -14.77 -13.68
C ASN A 67 -3.35 -13.79 -12.60
N SER A 68 -2.71 -13.70 -11.43
CA SER A 68 -3.10 -12.78 -10.33
C SER A 68 -2.15 -11.60 -10.16
N GLU A 69 -1.46 -11.20 -11.23
CA GLU A 69 -0.35 -10.25 -11.13
C GLU A 69 -0.75 -8.83 -10.75
N ALA A 70 -1.97 -8.37 -11.02
CA ALA A 70 -2.37 -6.98 -10.77
C ALA A 70 -2.95 -6.70 -9.38
N TYR A 71 -3.40 -7.71 -8.62
CA TYR A 71 -4.15 -7.51 -7.38
C TYR A 71 -3.43 -8.01 -6.14
N LEU A 72 -3.68 -7.34 -5.01
CA LEU A 72 -3.36 -7.84 -3.67
C LEU A 72 -4.09 -9.16 -3.40
N THR A 73 -3.52 -9.97 -2.52
CA THR A 73 -4.20 -11.18 -2.04
C THR A 73 -5.37 -10.78 -1.13
N PRO A 74 -6.48 -11.55 -1.10
CA PRO A 74 -7.59 -11.27 -0.19
C PRO A 74 -7.14 -11.14 1.28
N GLU A 75 -6.14 -11.92 1.68
CA GLU A 75 -5.54 -11.85 3.01
C GLU A 75 -4.82 -10.51 3.26
N GLU A 76 -4.14 -9.94 2.26
CA GLU A 76 -3.50 -8.63 2.36
C GLU A 76 -4.49 -7.48 2.37
N GLU A 77 -5.53 -7.55 1.54
CA GLU A 77 -6.61 -6.57 1.53
C GLU A 77 -7.29 -6.53 2.90
N ALA A 78 -7.67 -7.69 3.43
CA ALA A 78 -8.25 -7.81 4.75
C ALA A 78 -7.29 -7.31 5.84
N MET A 79 -5.99 -7.64 5.75
CA MET A 79 -4.98 -7.17 6.69
C MET A 79 -4.91 -5.65 6.74
N ILE A 80 -4.80 -4.99 5.58
CA ILE A 80 -4.73 -3.53 5.46
C ILE A 80 -6.02 -2.87 5.97
N LEU A 81 -7.19 -3.36 5.52
CA LEU A 81 -8.47 -2.76 5.91
C LEU A 81 -8.80 -2.99 7.39
N SER A 82 -8.36 -4.11 7.99
CA SER A 82 -8.66 -4.43 9.39
C SER A 82 -8.01 -3.50 10.43
N VAL A 83 -7.11 -2.62 10.01
CA VAL A 83 -6.49 -1.60 10.87
C VAL A 83 -7.02 -0.20 10.59
N CYS A 84 -7.82 -0.02 9.54
CA CYS A 84 -8.58 1.21 9.31
C CYS A 84 -9.70 1.34 10.36
N ARG A 85 -9.94 2.57 10.82
CA ARG A 85 -10.96 2.91 11.83
C ARG A 85 -12.16 3.61 11.24
N SER A 86 -12.08 4.07 9.99
CA SER A 86 -13.16 4.76 9.32
C SER A 86 -13.18 4.44 7.82
N PRO A 87 -14.33 4.67 7.15
CA PRO A 87 -14.42 4.54 5.69
C PRO A 87 -13.44 5.44 4.94
N GLU A 88 -13.11 6.63 5.47
CA GLU A 88 -12.12 7.50 4.83
C GLU A 88 -10.70 6.90 4.88
N GLU A 89 -10.34 6.22 5.98
CA GLU A 89 -9.06 5.50 6.07
C GLU A 89 -9.01 4.31 5.11
N GLU A 90 -10.10 3.57 4.98
CA GLU A 90 -10.20 2.48 3.99
C GLU A 90 -10.01 3.00 2.58
N GLU A 91 -10.73 4.06 2.21
CA GLU A 91 -10.64 4.64 0.87
C GLU A 91 -9.24 5.20 0.59
N LEU A 92 -8.63 5.85 1.58
CA LEU A 92 -7.26 6.34 1.48
C LEU A 92 -6.25 5.20 1.25
N MET A 93 -6.40 4.08 1.96
CA MET A 93 -5.53 2.91 1.76
C MET A 93 -5.80 2.21 0.43
N LYS A 94 -7.05 2.17 -0.05
CA LYS A 94 -7.40 1.62 -1.38
C LYS A 94 -6.76 2.43 -2.51
N HIS A 95 -6.65 3.75 -2.34
CA HIS A 95 -5.99 4.64 -3.31
C HIS A 95 -4.46 4.56 -3.29
N CYS A 96 -3.84 3.97 -2.26
CA CYS A 96 -2.39 3.81 -2.26
C CYS A 96 -1.93 2.88 -3.39
N THR A 97 -0.77 3.18 -3.97
CA THR A 97 -0.09 2.29 -4.90
C THR A 97 0.63 1.20 -4.12
N TYR A 98 0.31 -0.07 -4.41
CA TYR A 98 1.02 -1.21 -3.87
C TYR A 98 1.94 -1.83 -4.92
N ALA A 99 2.99 -2.49 -4.47
CA ALA A 99 3.83 -3.29 -5.36
C ALA A 99 4.54 -4.40 -4.60
N TYR A 100 4.80 -5.52 -5.26
CA TYR A 100 5.72 -6.54 -4.77
C TYR A 100 7.11 -6.27 -5.32
N ARG A 101 8.09 -6.12 -4.43
CA ARG A 101 9.49 -6.05 -4.79
C ARG A 101 10.12 -7.44 -4.69
N TYR A 102 10.50 -7.96 -5.84
CA TYR A 102 11.37 -9.13 -5.97
C TYR A 102 12.81 -8.68 -6.27
N PRO A 103 13.82 -9.57 -6.18
CA PRO A 103 15.21 -9.20 -6.46
C PRO A 103 15.40 -8.68 -7.89
N ALA A 104 14.68 -9.27 -8.86
CA ALA A 104 14.80 -8.94 -10.28
C ALA A 104 13.69 -8.02 -10.83
N SER A 105 12.57 -7.86 -10.11
CA SER A 105 11.38 -7.18 -10.65
C SER A 105 10.60 -6.37 -9.61
N LEU A 106 9.70 -5.53 -10.08
CA LEU A 106 8.71 -4.82 -9.28
C LEU A 106 7.35 -5.03 -9.97
N VAL A 107 6.39 -5.62 -9.27
CA VAL A 107 5.06 -5.91 -9.82
C VAL A 107 4.05 -5.02 -9.11
N LEU A 108 3.37 -4.14 -9.86
CA LEU A 108 2.36 -3.25 -9.29
C LEU A 108 1.12 -4.03 -8.86
N LYS A 109 0.53 -3.60 -7.76
CA LYS A 109 -0.61 -4.22 -7.11
C LYS A 109 -1.65 -3.16 -6.75
N SER A 110 -2.92 -3.49 -6.93
CA SER A 110 -4.05 -2.70 -6.47
C SER A 110 -4.98 -3.55 -5.61
N PHE A 111 -5.86 -2.89 -4.87
CA PHE A 111 -7.05 -3.54 -4.36
C PHE A 111 -7.90 -4.04 -5.54
N ARG A 112 -8.59 -5.16 -5.35
CA ARG A 112 -9.66 -5.58 -6.24
C ARG A 112 -10.76 -4.55 -6.16
N GLU A 113 -11.14 -4.00 -7.30
CA GLU A 113 -12.42 -3.33 -7.39
C GLU A 113 -13.49 -4.41 -7.15
N GLU A 114 -14.21 -4.33 -6.02
CA GLU A 114 -15.53 -4.93 -5.98
C GLU A 114 -16.23 -4.41 -7.22
N LYS A 115 -16.66 -5.30 -8.11
CA LYS A 115 -17.49 -4.92 -9.25
C LYS A 115 -18.59 -4.05 -8.68
N ARG A 116 -18.49 -2.73 -8.85
CA ARG A 116 -19.64 -1.85 -8.73
C ARG A 116 -20.57 -2.43 -9.76
N ASP A 117 -21.54 -3.22 -9.31
CA ASP A 117 -22.67 -3.60 -10.13
C ASP A 117 -23.16 -2.29 -10.70
N ARG A 118 -22.83 -2.09 -11.98
CA ARG A 118 -23.28 -0.96 -12.76
C ARG A 118 -24.74 -1.32 -13.02
N LYS A 119 -25.58 -1.18 -11.99
CA LYS A 119 -27.03 -1.21 -12.09
C LYS A 119 -27.38 -0.07 -13.04
N ARG A 120 -27.55 -0.51 -14.28
CA ARG A 120 -27.98 0.27 -15.43
C ARG A 120 -29.49 0.46 -15.34
#